data_AF-A0A2P6SE81-F1
#
_entry.id   AF-A0A2P6SE81-F1
#
_cell.length_a   1.000
_cell.length_b   1.000
_cell.length_c   1.000
_cell.angle_alpha   90.00
_cell.angle_beta   90.00
_cell.angle_gamma   90.00
#
_symmetry.space_group_name_H-M   'P 1'
#
loop_
_entity.id
_entity.type
_entity.pdbx_description
1 polymer ?
#
loop_
_entity_poly.entity_id
_entity_poly.type
_entity_poly.pdbx_seq_one_letter_code
_entity_poly.pdbx_strand_id
1 'polypeptide(L)' 'MVLAIGRSTWHVKNIAQALIYKAAQRVVLPTVEGKEGGKWIVIDSGKVIVHALDENAKAYYNLETL' A
#
# COMPACT_ATOMS: atom_id res chain seq x y z
N MET A 1 -7.51 4.95 8.30
CA MET A 1 -6.14 4.68 7.80
C MET A 1 -5.79 3.23 8.13
N VAL A 2 -5.21 2.48 7.19
CA VAL A 2 -4.82 1.07 7.36
C VAL A 2 -3.34 0.91 6.98
N LEU A 3 -2.59 0.17 7.80
CA LEU A 3 -1.20 -0.17 7.55
C LEU A 3 -1.09 -1.65 7.15
N ALA A 4 -0.39 -1.94 6.06
CA ALA A 4 -0.06 -3.30 5.64
C ALA A 4 1.46 -3.43 5.51
N ILE A 5 2.02 -4.51 6.05
CA ILE A 5 3.46 -4.77 6.03
C ILE A 5 3.73 -5.97 5.13
N GLY A 6 4.61 -5.80 4.15
CA GLY A 6 5.12 -6.84 3.28
C GLY A 6 6.59 -7.13 3.57
N ARG A 7 6.98 -8.40 3.54
CA ARG A 7 8.35 -8.86 3.79
C ARG A 7 9.35 -8.60 2.64
N SER A 8 8.86 -8.11 1.50
CA SER A 8 9.67 -7.76 0.32
C SER A 8 8.92 -6.80 -0.59
N THR A 9 9.64 -6.08 -1.46
CA THR A 9 9.04 -5.21 -2.48
C THR A 9 8.05 -5.94 -3.38
N TRP A 10 8.32 -7.21 -3.71
CA TRP A 10 7.41 -8.05 -4.47
C TRP A 10 6.13 -8.36 -3.69
N HIS A 11 6.24 -8.66 -2.39
CA HIS A 11 5.08 -8.90 -1.53
C HIS A 11 4.22 -7.64 -1.41
N VAL A 12 4.83 -6.47 -1.19
CA VAL A 12 4.13 -5.17 -1.11
C VAL A 12 3.37 -4.88 -2.41
N LYS A 13 4.00 -5.07 -3.57
CA LYS A 13 3.34 -4.92 -4.88
C LYS A 13 2.14 -5.84 -5.05
N ASN A 14 2.24 -7.10 -4.57
CA ASN A 14 1.13 -8.04 -4.65
C ASN A 14 -0.03 -7.67 -3.71
N ILE A 15 0.26 -7.20 -2.49
CA ILE A 15 -0.77 -6.66 -1.58
C ILE A 15 -1.52 -5.52 -2.27
N ALA A 16 -0.80 -4.55 -2.83
CA ALA A 16 -1.40 -3.44 -3.56
C ALA A 16 -2.24 -3.92 -4.75
N GLN A 17 -1.74 -4.85 -5.55
CA GLN A 17 -2.45 -5.41 -6.69
C GLN A 17 -3.76 -6.13 -6.28
N ALA A 18 -3.72 -6.89 -5.19
CA ALA A 18 -4.91 -7.56 -4.65
C ALA A 18 -5.97 -6.56 -4.17
N LEU A 19 -5.55 -5.47 -3.52
CA LEU A 19 -6.44 -4.41 -3.06
C LEU A 19 -7.09 -3.65 -4.22
N ILE A 20 -6.32 -3.31 -5.24
CA ILE A 20 -6.83 -2.67 -6.47
C ILE A 20 -7.87 -3.57 -7.14
N TYR A 21 -7.57 -4.87 -7.26
CA TYR A 21 -8.49 -5.84 -7.85
C TYR A 21 -9.80 -5.94 -7.05
N LYS A 22 -9.72 -6.00 -5.71
CA LYS A 22 -10.90 -6.01 -4.84
C LYS A 22 -11.69 -4.70 -4.85
N ALA A 23 -11.02 -3.56 -4.99
CA ALA A 23 -11.66 -2.26 -5.13
C ALA A 23 -12.44 -2.18 -6.45
N ALA A 24 -11.85 -2.65 -7.55
CA ALA A 24 -12.50 -2.69 -8.86
C ALA A 24 -13.79 -3.54 -8.85
N GLN A 25 -13.81 -4.67 -8.12
CA GLN A 25 -15.04 -5.48 -7.94
C GLN A 25 -16.18 -4.72 -7.24
N ARG A 26 -15.87 -3.65 -6.51
CA ARG A 26 -16.85 -2.78 -5.84
C ARG A 26 -17.14 -1.50 -6.61
N VAL A 27 -16.69 -1.41 -7.86
CA VAL A 27 -16.81 -0.21 -8.71
C VAL A 27 -16.10 1.00 -8.09
N VAL A 28 -15.04 0.75 -7.32
CA VAL A 28 -14.17 1.79 -6.76
C VAL A 28 -12.87 1.79 -7.55
N LEU A 29 -12.50 2.96 -8.06
CA LEU A 29 -11.23 3.20 -8.74
C LEU A 29 -10.28 3.90 -7.77
N PRO A 30 -9.38 3.17 -7.09
CA PRO A 30 -8.46 3.80 -6.17
C PRO A 30 -7.32 4.49 -6.91
N THR A 31 -6.84 5.59 -6.35
CA THR A 31 -5.56 6.19 -6.72
C THR A 31 -4.43 5.37 -6.11
N VAL A 32 -3.35 5.16 -6.86
CA VAL A 32 -2.23 4.33 -6.43
C VAL A 32 -0.93 5.06 -6.68
N GLU A 33 -0.14 5.25 -5.62
CA GLU A 33 1.17 5.92 -5.68
C GLU A 33 2.29 4.98 -5.22
N GLY A 34 3.50 5.17 -5.75
CA GLY A 34 4.68 4.40 -5.32
C GLY A 34 4.76 2.95 -5.83
N LYS A 35 3.81 2.51 -6.67
CA LYS A 35 3.71 1.13 -7.18
C LYS A 35 4.97 0.65 -7.91
N GLU A 36 5.64 1.51 -8.68
CA GLU A 36 6.88 1.16 -9.39
C GLU A 36 8.03 0.84 -8.42
N GLY A 37 8.22 1.69 -7.40
CA GLY A 37 9.27 1.52 -6.39
C GLY A 37 9.01 0.34 -5.44
N GLY A 38 7.75 0.08 -5.08
CA GLY A 38 7.33 -1.10 -4.33
C GLY A 38 7.81 -1.18 -2.87
N LYS A 39 8.54 -0.18 -2.37
CA LYS A 39 8.93 -0.08 -0.95
C LYS A 39 7.83 0.53 -0.08
N TRP A 40 7.09 1.48 -0.65
CA TRP A 40 5.93 2.10 -0.05
C TRP A 40 4.92 2.36 -1.16
N ILE A 41 3.75 1.76 -1.04
CA ILE A 41 2.63 1.96 -1.94
C ILE A 41 1.47 2.51 -1.14
N VAL A 42 0.89 3.61 -1.61
CA VAL A 42 -0.34 4.17 -1.05
C VAL A 42 -1.48 3.85 -2.00
N ILE A 43 -2.54 3.26 -1.45
CA ILE A 43 -3.79 3.00 -2.17
C ILE A 43 -4.88 3.84 -1.50
N ASP A 44 -5.37 4.84 -2.21
CA ASP A 44 -6.45 5.70 -1.75
C ASP A 44 -7.75 5.38 -2.50
N SER A 45 -8.78 4.96 -1.77
CA SER A 45 -10.11 4.66 -2.29
C SER A 45 -11.16 5.73 -1.95
N GLY A 46 -10.73 6.88 -1.41
CA GLY A 46 -11.57 7.97 -0.91
C GLY A 46 -12.20 7.70 0.46
N LYS A 47 -12.57 6.44 0.75
CA LYS A 47 -13.11 6.02 2.06
C LYS A 47 -12.05 5.42 2.98
N VAL A 48 -11.12 4.69 2.39
CA VAL A 48 -10.03 4.01 3.12
C VAL A 48 -8.73 4.25 2.37
N ILE A 49 -7.73 4.69 3.13
CA ILE A 49 -6.35 4.82 2.67
C ILE A 49 -5.54 3.67 3.25
N VAL A 50 -4.86 2.92 2.39
CA VAL A 50 -3.99 1.79 2.76
C VAL A 50 -2.54 2.15 2.43
N HIS A 51 -1.68 2.08 3.44
CA HIS A 51 -0.24 2.22 3.31
C HIS A 51 0.39 0.83 3.34
N ALA A 52 0.84 0.33 2.20
CA ALA A 52 1.56 -0.93 2.09
C ALA A 52 3.07 -0.67 2.08
N LEU A 53 3.78 -1.22 3.05
CA LEU A 53 5.18 -0.91 3.34
C LEU A 53 6.02 -2.17 3.37
N ASP A 54 7.26 -2.07 2.89
CA ASP A 54 8.24 -3.10 3.14
C ASP A 54 8.64 -3.11 4.62
N GLU A 55 8.78 -4.29 5.22
CA GLU A 55 9.14 -4.47 6.62
C GLU A 55 10.48 -3.77 6.96
N ASN A 56 11.43 -3.78 6.03
CA ASN A 56 12.71 -3.09 6.18
C ASN A 56 12.58 -1.57 5.98
N ALA A 57 11.51 -1.11 5.32
CA ALA A 57 11.22 0.32 5.15
C ALA A 57 10.68 0.97 6.43
N LYS A 58 10.19 0.19 7.40
CA LYS A 58 9.73 0.72 8.70
C LYS A 58 10.86 1.42 9.47
N ALA A 59 12.08 0.91 9.37
CA ALA A 59 13.28 1.54 9.95
C ALA A 59 13.78 2.77 9.18
N TYR A 60 13.45 2.87 7.88
CA TYR A 60 13.91 3.96 7.01
C TYR A 60 12.98 5.19 7.03
N TYR A 61 11.68 5.01 7.30
CA TYR A 61 10.69 6.08 7.22
C TYR A 61 10.10 6.54 8.57
N ASN A 62 10.60 6.03 9.71
CA ASN A 62 10.27 6.46 11.08
C ASN A 62 8.80 6.87 11.30
N LEU A 63 7.87 5.98 10.92
CA LEU A 63 6.42 6.22 10.88
C LEU A 63 5.75 6.35 12.27
N GLU A 64 6.52 6.41 13.36
CA GLU A 64 6.00 6.62 14.72
C GLU A 64 5.83 8.10 15.08
N THR A 65 6.23 9.01 14.18
CA THR A 65 6.23 10.47 14.43
C THR A 65 5.10 11.23 13.71
N LEU A 66 4.15 10.53 13.07
CA LEU A 66 3.04 11.11 12.31
C LEU A 66 1.69 10.83 12.97
#